data_AF-A0A0C2WQR6-F1
#
_entry.id   AF-A0A0C2WQR6-F1
#
_cell.length_a   1.000
_cell.length_b   1.000
_cell.length_c   1.000
_cell.angle_alpha   90.00
_cell.angle_beta   90.00
_cell.angle_gamma   90.00
#
_symmetry.space_group_name_H-M   'P 1'
#
loop_
_entity.id
_entity.type
_entity.pdbx_description
1 polymer ?
#
loop_
_entity_poly.entity_id
_entity_poly.type
_entity_poly.pdbx_seq_one_letter_code
_entity_poly.pdbx_strand_id
1 'polypeptide(L)'
;MLPPLLAEELHDPDHSIFSVTVTPPNIPQPSAFSSRTDLSGYSGASPVQSTDQPTEEDLRTAVPHPNAYYCPRENGWVIFYWKSSSVAPPLAKSFLESSHPPLPDQGRRKRQTLCIGETGGPFGRANKTHHFHKYEKAFDAHKLAPPFRRDDWVLEGSEESEDGKLLDLYVCCQCCFYCVASGIIPGVIPRKNFDGIVRERTENPPPGKIGEQAVVQAFEVILLVIENKLWKAENRMLRVSRSSFQQKIGWNANIKRIFDILGFTEDIYKDEIDFALRPPVTDTVTAHGQQNRKKLLRAWVETGAWLNKMTNSAALVKDMRIHKLHVKIESAREMCQFAIGAHPDQIPRGELHGTLYSALQNHQRAWQELGLTPSCYSPDLLAFGYLAQCRCDPARTVTYFTHISNLLRVMQEMGSYPSSLQDLIAVERSRGRFVANDIANAAAVLGFGPDGPLRVEYDDTDVPDDFIENTWKECIQRSWHDPVGGSSMQRDANEAFRILAESRGSVKLRRVWELGKKNLMTPERAYDILEIPKDVDDYMLITVFNMRLEEQLMKMDKMQQALLVIAEGRNSERLRQFLASGQDPGDIAAYPVGLIN
;
A
#
# COMPACT_ATOMS: atom_id res chain seq x y z
N MET A 1 4.56 6.37 0.45
CA MET A 1 5.28 5.29 1.19
C MET A 1 6.79 5.38 0.97
N LEU A 2 7.60 4.93 1.93
CA LEU A 2 9.06 4.89 1.84
C LEU A 2 9.55 3.48 1.39
N PRO A 3 10.81 3.34 0.96
CA PRO A 3 11.29 2.08 0.40
C PRO A 3 11.19 0.87 1.32
N PRO A 4 11.39 0.94 2.65
CA PRO A 4 11.25 -0.24 3.51
C PRO A 4 9.84 -0.81 3.51
N LEU A 5 8.82 0.06 3.55
CA LEU A 5 7.42 -0.36 3.46
C LEU A 5 7.10 -0.92 2.07
N LEU A 6 7.62 -0.28 1.02
CA LEU A 6 7.51 -0.81 -0.35
C LEU A 6 8.19 -2.20 -0.47
N ALA A 7 9.33 -2.40 0.18
CA ALA A 7 10.03 -3.68 0.17
C ALA A 7 9.19 -4.78 0.83
N GLU A 8 8.52 -4.49 1.96
CA GLU A 8 7.59 -5.43 2.62
C GLU A 8 6.35 -5.71 1.75
N GLU A 9 5.84 -4.71 1.04
CA GLU A 9 4.70 -4.88 0.12
C GLU A 9 5.06 -5.73 -1.11
N LEU A 10 6.24 -5.52 -1.69
CA LEU A 10 6.75 -6.28 -2.84
C LEU A 10 7.24 -7.68 -2.44
N HIS A 11 7.70 -7.81 -1.19
CA HIS A 11 8.39 -8.98 -0.69
C HIS A 11 8.25 -9.09 0.83
N ASP A 12 7.35 -9.96 1.25
CA ASP A 12 7.28 -10.45 2.62
C ASP A 12 8.50 -11.39 2.88
N PRO A 13 9.20 -11.32 4.03
CA PRO A 13 10.20 -12.31 4.45
C PRO A 13 9.81 -13.76 4.16
N ASP A 14 8.52 -14.03 4.31
CA ASP A 14 7.87 -15.30 4.11
C ASP A 14 7.74 -15.70 2.62
N HIS A 15 7.78 -14.73 1.70
CA HIS A 15 7.64 -14.87 0.26
C HIS A 15 8.94 -14.51 -0.48
N SER A 16 10.01 -15.24 -0.15
CA SER A 16 11.32 -15.03 -0.76
C SER A 16 11.30 -15.20 -2.29
N ILE A 17 11.81 -14.21 -3.03
CA ILE A 17 11.95 -14.26 -4.50
C ILE A 17 13.40 -14.47 -4.93
N PHE A 18 13.59 -15.24 -6.00
CA PHE A 18 14.90 -15.68 -6.46
C PHE A 18 15.09 -15.40 -7.96
N SER A 19 16.28 -14.93 -8.33
CA SER A 19 16.71 -14.97 -9.73
C SER A 19 17.02 -16.42 -10.10
N VAL A 20 16.66 -16.83 -11.32
CA VAL A 20 16.83 -18.22 -11.78
C VAL A 20 17.79 -18.24 -12.96
N THR A 21 18.89 -18.97 -12.80
CA THR A 21 19.88 -19.20 -13.86
C THR A 21 19.85 -20.66 -14.27
N VAL A 22 19.77 -20.91 -15.58
CA VAL A 22 19.61 -22.26 -16.14
C VAL A 22 20.81 -22.60 -17.02
N THR A 23 21.32 -23.82 -16.90
CA THR A 23 22.42 -24.34 -17.71
C THR A 23 21.98 -25.58 -18.48
N PRO A 24 22.27 -25.70 -19.79
CA PRO A 24 21.87 -26.89 -20.55
C PRO A 24 22.56 -28.16 -20.00
N PRO A 25 21.83 -29.27 -19.84
CA PRO A 25 22.43 -30.56 -19.53
C PRO A 25 23.36 -31.03 -20.65
N ASN A 26 24.58 -31.45 -20.29
CA ASN A 26 25.48 -32.12 -21.23
C ASN A 26 25.12 -33.61 -21.29
N ILE A 27 24.01 -33.93 -21.96
CA ILE A 27 23.53 -35.30 -22.15
C ILE A 27 23.87 -35.72 -23.58
N PRO A 28 24.73 -36.75 -23.78
CA PRO A 28 25.03 -37.26 -25.11
C PRO A 28 23.75 -37.64 -25.83
N GLN A 29 23.55 -37.12 -27.03
CA GLN A 29 22.48 -37.60 -27.88
C GLN A 29 22.74 -39.08 -28.17
N PRO A 30 21.72 -39.96 -28.10
CA PRO A 30 21.88 -41.33 -28.55
C PRO A 30 22.31 -41.27 -30.02
N SER A 31 23.57 -41.62 -30.27
CA SER A 31 24.13 -41.63 -31.60
C SER A 31 23.22 -42.47 -32.49
N ALA A 32 22.72 -41.89 -33.59
CA ALA A 32 21.80 -42.54 -34.53
C ALA A 32 22.38 -43.79 -35.22
N PHE A 33 23.55 -44.26 -34.79
CA PHE A 33 24.32 -45.37 -35.32
C PHE A 33 24.35 -46.54 -34.34
N SER A 34 23.36 -47.43 -34.49
CA SER A 34 23.56 -48.90 -34.45
C SER A 34 22.21 -49.57 -34.71
N SER A 35 21.60 -49.28 -35.86
CA SER A 35 20.68 -50.22 -36.50
C SER A 35 21.52 -51.44 -36.91
N ARG A 36 21.69 -52.38 -35.97
CA ARG A 36 22.05 -53.75 -36.30
C ARG A 36 20.97 -54.28 -37.24
N THR A 37 21.40 -54.55 -38.46
CA THR A 37 20.87 -55.59 -39.34
C THR A 37 20.35 -56.76 -38.52
N ASP A 38 19.04 -57.02 -38.54
CA ASP A 38 18.47 -58.24 -39.12
C ASP A 38 16.97 -58.36 -38.86
N LEU A 39 16.29 -58.97 -39.84
CA LEU A 39 14.90 -59.46 -39.87
C LEU A 39 13.81 -58.47 -40.31
N SER A 40 13.79 -58.28 -41.63
CA SER A 40 12.62 -58.42 -42.53
C SER A 40 11.23 -58.48 -41.91
N GLY A 41 10.38 -57.53 -42.31
CA GLY A 41 9.00 -57.87 -42.67
C GLY A 41 7.86 -57.12 -41.98
N TYR A 42 7.95 -55.82 -41.71
CA TYR A 42 6.74 -54.99 -41.52
C TYR A 42 6.96 -53.58 -42.07
N SER A 43 6.43 -53.33 -43.27
CA SER A 43 6.41 -52.02 -43.93
C SER A 43 5.31 -51.15 -43.33
N GLY A 44 5.67 -50.06 -42.64
CA GLY A 44 4.68 -49.08 -42.16
C GLY A 44 5.15 -48.07 -41.12
N ALA A 45 6.42 -48.05 -40.72
CA ALA A 45 6.92 -47.05 -39.75
C ALA A 45 7.45 -45.80 -40.48
N SER A 46 6.75 -44.68 -40.32
CA SER A 46 7.24 -43.35 -40.71
C SER A 46 8.61 -43.07 -40.09
N PRO A 47 9.51 -42.35 -40.78
CA PRO A 47 10.84 -42.02 -40.27
C PRO A 47 10.71 -41.31 -38.92
N VAL A 48 11.38 -41.85 -37.89
CA VAL A 48 11.46 -41.24 -36.56
C VAL A 48 12.21 -39.92 -36.71
N GLN A 49 11.48 -38.81 -36.73
CA GLN A 49 12.08 -37.47 -36.69
C GLN A 49 12.81 -37.32 -35.36
N SER A 50 14.11 -37.06 -35.42
CA SER A 50 14.92 -36.76 -34.25
C SER A 50 14.38 -35.47 -33.63
N THR A 51 13.86 -35.55 -32.39
CA THR A 51 13.52 -34.34 -31.66
C THR A 51 14.82 -33.68 -31.21
N ASP A 52 15.11 -32.49 -31.73
CA ASP A 52 16.28 -31.73 -31.32
C ASP A 52 16.23 -31.43 -29.81
N GLN A 53 17.38 -31.49 -29.15
CA GLN A 53 17.52 -31.07 -27.75
C GLN A 53 17.18 -29.57 -27.60
N PRO A 54 16.64 -29.13 -26.44
CA PRO A 54 16.36 -27.71 -26.20
C PRO A 54 17.56 -26.81 -26.44
N THR A 55 17.31 -25.72 -27.17
CA THR A 55 18.33 -24.71 -27.46
C THR A 55 18.57 -23.78 -26.26
N GLU A 56 19.60 -22.94 -26.32
CA GLU A 56 19.79 -21.91 -25.29
C GLU A 56 18.63 -20.90 -25.26
N GLU A 57 18.03 -20.60 -26.42
CA GLU A 57 16.87 -19.70 -26.50
C GLU A 57 15.61 -20.35 -25.89
N ASP A 58 15.42 -21.66 -26.11
CA ASP A 58 14.37 -22.44 -25.44
C ASP A 58 14.50 -22.34 -23.91
N LEU A 59 15.73 -22.39 -23.39
CA LEU A 59 16.00 -22.25 -21.95
C LEU A 59 15.76 -20.83 -21.43
N ARG A 60 16.15 -19.80 -22.19
CA ARG A 60 15.91 -18.39 -21.81
C ARG A 60 14.42 -18.08 -21.74
N THR A 61 13.65 -18.57 -22.71
CA THR A 61 12.19 -18.37 -22.78
C THR A 61 11.38 -19.28 -21.85
N ALA A 62 12.02 -20.27 -21.21
CA ALA A 62 11.43 -21.04 -20.12
C ALA A 62 11.32 -20.24 -18.81
N VAL A 63 11.94 -19.05 -18.71
CA VAL A 63 11.62 -18.02 -17.72
C VAL A 63 10.65 -17.04 -18.39
N PRO A 64 9.53 -16.59 -17.76
CA PRO A 64 8.45 -15.91 -18.49
C PRO A 64 8.89 -14.54 -18.98
N HIS A 65 9.87 -13.97 -18.31
CA HIS A 65 10.38 -12.64 -18.56
C HIS A 65 11.77 -12.50 -17.94
N PRO A 66 12.70 -11.74 -18.56
CA PRO A 66 14.03 -11.51 -17.99
C PRO A 66 14.04 -10.86 -16.60
N ASN A 67 12.99 -10.11 -16.27
CA ASN A 67 12.77 -9.49 -14.95
C ASN A 67 11.79 -10.28 -14.06
N ALA A 68 11.59 -11.56 -14.33
CA ALA A 68 10.77 -12.44 -13.49
C ALA A 68 11.64 -13.16 -12.44
N TYR A 69 11.14 -13.18 -11.21
CA TYR A 69 11.76 -13.84 -10.08
C TYR A 69 10.86 -14.97 -9.60
N TYR A 70 11.46 -16.11 -9.28
CA TYR A 70 10.73 -17.28 -8.81
C TYR A 70 10.47 -17.19 -7.30
N CYS A 71 9.24 -17.50 -6.88
CA CYS A 71 8.82 -17.61 -5.50
C CYS A 71 8.50 -19.08 -5.17
N PRO A 72 9.39 -19.80 -4.47
CA PRO A 72 9.17 -21.21 -4.10
C PRO A 72 7.94 -21.43 -3.21
N ARG A 73 7.58 -20.44 -2.39
CA ARG A 73 6.39 -20.49 -1.52
C ARG A 73 5.08 -20.40 -2.30
N GLU A 74 5.06 -19.75 -3.46
CA GLU A 74 3.86 -19.69 -4.29
C GLU A 74 3.91 -20.68 -5.46
N ASN A 75 5.06 -21.36 -5.65
CA ASN A 75 5.37 -22.11 -6.88
C ASN A 75 5.02 -21.28 -8.12
N GLY A 76 5.47 -20.02 -8.12
CA GLY A 76 5.05 -19.00 -9.06
C GLY A 76 6.11 -17.94 -9.25
N TRP A 77 5.82 -16.94 -10.07
CA TRP A 77 6.77 -15.94 -10.53
C TRP A 77 6.22 -14.54 -10.32
N VAL A 78 7.11 -13.60 -10.05
CA VAL A 78 6.79 -12.18 -9.94
C VAL A 78 7.68 -11.43 -10.90
N ILE A 79 7.09 -10.65 -11.79
CA ILE A 79 7.84 -9.66 -12.56
C ILE A 79 8.09 -8.48 -11.63
N PHE A 80 9.36 -8.14 -11.46
CA PHE A 80 9.75 -6.94 -10.76
C PHE A 80 10.79 -6.17 -11.58
N TYR A 81 10.40 -4.97 -11.99
CA TYR A 81 11.18 -4.14 -12.90
C TYR A 81 11.34 -2.75 -12.32
N TRP A 82 12.54 -2.18 -12.37
CA TRP A 82 12.78 -0.81 -11.92
C TRP A 82 13.65 -0.05 -12.90
N LYS A 83 13.44 1.25 -12.98
CA LYS A 83 14.19 2.13 -13.87
C LYS A 83 14.19 3.57 -13.37
N SER A 84 15.29 4.28 -13.61
CA SER A 84 15.32 5.75 -13.59
C SER A 84 15.18 6.26 -15.02
N SER A 85 14.11 7.00 -15.31
CA SER A 85 13.78 7.47 -16.66
C SER A 85 13.15 8.86 -16.66
N SER A 86 13.66 9.75 -17.50
CA SER A 86 13.03 11.04 -17.76
C SER A 86 11.73 10.92 -18.58
N VAL A 87 11.54 9.79 -19.25
CA VAL A 87 10.29 9.43 -19.95
C VAL A 87 9.33 8.80 -18.93
N ALA A 88 8.07 9.25 -18.95
CA ALA A 88 7.03 8.71 -18.09
C ALA A 88 6.83 7.20 -18.32
N PRO A 89 6.46 6.43 -17.29
CA PRO A 89 6.16 5.02 -17.46
C PRO A 89 4.97 4.86 -18.43
N PRO A 90 5.02 3.88 -19.34
CA PRO A 90 3.91 3.61 -20.23
C PRO A 90 2.68 3.12 -19.44
N LEU A 91 1.62 3.91 -19.43
CA LEU A 91 0.38 3.61 -18.71
C LEU A 91 -0.57 2.72 -19.52
N ALA A 92 -1.34 1.90 -18.82
CA ALA A 92 -2.45 1.14 -19.38
C ALA A 92 -3.60 2.06 -19.82
N LYS A 93 -4.38 1.65 -20.82
CA LYS A 93 -5.51 2.45 -21.33
C LYS A 93 -6.61 2.58 -20.27
N SER A 94 -6.99 1.47 -19.64
CA SER A 94 -7.93 1.45 -18.52
C SER A 94 -7.54 2.39 -17.37
N PHE A 95 -6.25 2.53 -17.07
CA PHE A 95 -5.77 3.47 -16.05
C PHE A 95 -5.99 4.93 -16.48
N LEU A 96 -5.71 5.28 -17.74
CA LEU A 96 -5.93 6.63 -18.28
C LEU A 96 -7.41 7.02 -18.31
N GLU A 97 -8.31 6.03 -18.44
CA GLU A 97 -9.76 6.22 -18.46
C GLU A 97 -10.39 6.20 -17.06
N SER A 98 -9.63 5.82 -16.03
CA SER A 98 -10.10 5.72 -14.65
C SER A 98 -10.13 7.06 -13.90
N SER A 99 -10.72 7.06 -12.70
CA SER A 99 -10.70 8.19 -11.75
C SER A 99 -9.47 8.19 -10.84
N HIS A 100 -8.41 7.45 -11.17
CA HIS A 100 -7.20 7.43 -10.36
C HIS A 100 -6.54 8.82 -10.27
N PRO A 101 -5.87 9.14 -9.14
CA PRO A 101 -5.10 10.36 -9.03
C PRO A 101 -4.04 10.46 -10.14
N PRO A 102 -3.71 11.68 -10.62
CA PRO A 102 -2.66 11.83 -11.61
C PRO A 102 -1.30 11.35 -11.08
N LEU A 103 -0.42 10.96 -12.00
CA LEU A 103 0.98 10.71 -11.67
C LEU A 103 1.64 11.98 -11.11
N PRO A 104 2.70 11.87 -10.27
CA PRO A 104 3.40 13.05 -9.79
C PRO A 104 4.05 13.82 -10.96
N ASP A 105 4.08 15.15 -10.86
CA ASP A 105 4.50 16.05 -11.94
C ASP A 105 5.85 15.66 -12.57
N GLN A 106 5.81 15.27 -13.85
CA GLN A 106 7.00 14.79 -14.56
C GLN A 106 8.02 15.91 -14.78
N GLY A 107 7.58 17.16 -14.94
CA GLY A 107 8.47 18.31 -15.12
C GLY A 107 9.39 18.52 -13.92
N ARG A 108 8.82 18.47 -12.72
CA ARG A 108 9.53 18.51 -11.44
C ARG A 108 10.45 17.30 -11.27
N ARG A 109 9.95 16.10 -11.53
CA ARG A 109 10.74 14.86 -11.41
C ARG A 109 11.97 14.83 -12.31
N LYS A 110 11.89 15.41 -13.52
CA LYS A 110 13.02 15.54 -14.45
C LYS A 110 14.16 16.41 -13.90
N ARG A 111 13.86 17.38 -13.02
CA ARG A 111 14.88 18.25 -12.41
C ARG A 111 15.69 17.55 -11.33
N GLN A 112 15.18 16.43 -10.80
CA GLN A 112 15.87 15.65 -9.77
C GLN A 112 16.13 14.24 -10.28
N THR A 113 17.38 13.96 -10.62
CA THR A 113 17.79 12.68 -11.20
C THR A 113 17.75 11.54 -10.18
N LEU A 114 18.16 11.80 -8.93
CA LEU A 114 18.22 10.80 -7.86
C LEU A 114 17.74 11.39 -6.52
N CYS A 115 17.05 10.55 -5.73
CA CYS A 115 16.73 10.86 -4.33
C CYS A 115 17.71 10.24 -3.33
N ILE A 116 18.60 9.35 -3.78
CA ILE A 116 19.58 8.66 -2.93
C ILE A 116 20.98 9.13 -3.34
N GLY A 117 21.80 9.55 -2.38
CA GLY A 117 23.20 9.91 -2.58
C GLY A 117 23.71 10.98 -1.59
N GLU A 118 25.02 11.00 -1.34
CA GLU A 118 25.66 11.88 -0.35
C GLU A 118 25.96 13.29 -0.86
N THR A 119 25.89 13.52 -2.17
CA THR A 119 26.27 14.82 -2.73
C THR A 119 25.18 15.84 -2.49
N GLY A 120 25.41 16.74 -1.53
CA GLY A 120 24.74 18.04 -1.44
C GLY A 120 24.98 18.80 -2.74
N GLY A 121 24.07 18.64 -3.70
CA GLY A 121 24.10 19.41 -4.92
C GLY A 121 23.86 20.90 -4.63
N PRO A 122 24.03 21.77 -5.64
CA PRO A 122 23.85 23.22 -5.49
C PRO A 122 22.42 23.65 -5.07
N PHE A 123 21.47 22.71 -4.99
CA PHE A 123 20.07 22.93 -4.62
C PHE A 123 19.68 22.37 -3.23
N GLY A 124 20.65 22.07 -2.37
CA GLY A 124 20.42 21.63 -0.98
C GLY A 124 20.81 20.18 -0.69
N ARG A 125 20.65 19.74 0.57
CA ARG A 125 20.92 18.35 0.98
C ARG A 125 20.08 17.40 0.13
N ALA A 126 20.71 16.34 -0.40
CA ALA A 126 20.00 15.28 -1.11
C ALA A 126 18.84 14.74 -0.23
N ASN A 127 17.76 14.27 -0.88
CA ASN A 127 16.71 13.59 -0.13
C ASN A 127 17.32 12.38 0.61
N LYS A 128 16.76 12.01 1.76
CA LYS A 128 17.23 10.84 2.50
C LYS A 128 16.87 9.54 1.77
N THR A 129 15.74 9.54 1.08
CA THR A 129 15.21 8.35 0.41
C THR A 129 14.10 8.70 -0.59
N HIS A 130 13.63 7.73 -1.37
CA HIS A 130 12.48 7.89 -2.25
C HIS A 130 11.17 8.00 -1.45
N HIS A 131 10.20 8.77 -1.98
CA HIS A 131 8.80 8.67 -1.54
C HIS A 131 7.95 8.17 -2.71
N PHE A 132 7.44 6.94 -2.59
CA PHE A 132 6.69 6.23 -3.62
C PHE A 132 5.18 6.42 -3.49
N HIS A 133 4.52 6.52 -4.64
CA HIS A 133 3.08 6.47 -4.82
C HIS A 133 2.75 5.18 -5.57
N LYS A 134 1.77 4.42 -5.06
CA LYS A 134 1.29 3.19 -5.71
C LYS A 134 0.12 3.53 -6.63
N TYR A 135 0.14 2.95 -7.83
CA TYR A 135 -0.94 2.99 -8.80
C TYR A 135 -1.23 1.55 -9.23
N GLU A 136 -2.31 0.99 -8.69
CA GLU A 136 -2.69 -0.39 -8.95
C GLU A 136 -3.06 -0.60 -10.41
N LYS A 137 -2.56 -1.69 -11.01
CA LYS A 137 -2.87 -2.07 -12.39
C LYS A 137 -2.63 -0.97 -13.43
N ALA A 138 -1.74 -0.02 -13.14
CA ALA A 138 -1.53 1.15 -13.98
C ALA A 138 -0.60 0.92 -15.17
N PHE A 139 0.13 -0.20 -15.20
CA PHE A 139 1.13 -0.50 -16.21
C PHE A 139 0.74 -1.72 -17.05
N ASP A 140 0.78 -1.57 -18.38
CA ASP A 140 0.51 -2.64 -19.33
C ASP A 140 1.78 -3.49 -19.54
N ALA A 141 1.72 -4.79 -19.18
CA ALA A 141 2.87 -5.68 -19.28
C ALA A 141 3.37 -5.91 -20.72
N HIS A 142 2.55 -5.66 -21.75
CA HIS A 142 3.01 -5.69 -23.15
C HIS A 142 3.98 -4.57 -23.49
N LYS A 143 4.03 -3.51 -22.67
CA LYS A 143 4.95 -2.39 -22.85
C LYS A 143 6.28 -2.57 -22.09
N LEU A 144 6.48 -3.73 -21.45
CA LEU A 144 7.79 -4.14 -20.97
C LEU A 144 8.76 -4.36 -22.15
N ALA A 145 10.06 -4.35 -21.85
CA ALA A 145 11.11 -4.66 -22.81
C ALA A 145 11.93 -5.86 -22.30
N PRO A 146 11.75 -7.07 -22.88
CA PRO A 146 10.79 -7.42 -23.93
C PRO A 146 9.32 -7.41 -23.43
N PRO A 147 8.31 -7.37 -24.31
CA PRO A 147 6.90 -7.48 -23.91
C PRO A 147 6.63 -8.77 -23.15
N PHE A 148 5.93 -8.70 -22.02
CA PHE A 148 5.43 -9.90 -21.36
C PHE A 148 4.18 -10.39 -22.06
N ARG A 149 4.17 -11.67 -22.45
CA ARG A 149 3.02 -12.38 -23.03
C ARG A 149 2.72 -13.57 -22.14
N ARG A 150 1.44 -13.78 -21.85
CA ARG A 150 1.03 -15.00 -21.13
C ARG A 150 1.21 -16.20 -22.04
N ASP A 151 1.49 -17.33 -21.42
CA ASP A 151 1.55 -18.60 -22.11
C ASP A 151 0.15 -19.11 -22.44
N ASP A 152 -0.05 -19.62 -23.65
CA ASP A 152 -1.36 -20.06 -24.16
C ASP A 152 -2.04 -21.11 -23.26
N TRP A 153 -1.27 -21.97 -22.58
CA TRP A 153 -1.83 -22.99 -21.67
C TRP A 153 -2.41 -22.43 -20.38
N VAL A 154 -2.19 -21.14 -20.08
CA VAL A 154 -2.78 -20.45 -18.92
C VAL A 154 -4.14 -19.84 -19.31
N LEU A 155 -4.41 -19.66 -20.60
CA LEU A 155 -5.58 -18.92 -21.09
C LEU A 155 -6.86 -19.75 -21.19
N GLU A 156 -6.80 -21.05 -20.94
CA GLU A 156 -7.98 -21.92 -20.87
C GLU A 156 -8.87 -21.52 -19.66
N GLY A 157 -9.70 -20.49 -19.83
CA GLY A 157 -10.71 -20.04 -18.88
C GLY A 157 -10.61 -18.59 -18.39
N SER A 158 -9.66 -17.78 -18.86
CA SER A 158 -9.61 -16.35 -18.54
C SER A 158 -9.80 -15.49 -19.78
N GLU A 159 -10.86 -14.68 -19.83
CA GLU A 159 -11.02 -13.65 -20.85
C GLU A 159 -9.83 -12.67 -20.78
N GLU A 160 -8.99 -12.64 -21.83
CA GLU A 160 -7.96 -11.62 -21.94
C GLU A 160 -8.62 -10.29 -22.26
N SER A 161 -8.50 -9.32 -21.35
CA SER A 161 -8.80 -7.92 -21.64
C SER A 161 -7.83 -7.40 -22.71
N GLU A 162 -8.27 -6.42 -23.53
CA GLU A 162 -7.41 -5.72 -24.50
C GLU A 162 -6.07 -5.23 -23.90
N ASP A 163 -6.09 -4.86 -22.61
CA ASP A 163 -4.94 -4.34 -21.87
C ASP A 163 -3.95 -5.41 -21.34
N GLY A 164 -4.12 -6.68 -21.70
CA GLY A 164 -3.23 -7.75 -21.24
C GLY A 164 -3.16 -7.94 -19.72
N LYS A 165 -2.02 -8.43 -19.23
CA LYS A 165 -1.76 -8.47 -17.78
C LYS A 165 -1.38 -7.06 -17.30
N LEU A 166 -2.23 -6.46 -16.47
CA LEU A 166 -1.92 -5.22 -15.79
C LEU A 166 -1.02 -5.45 -14.58
N LEU A 167 -0.06 -4.53 -14.38
CA LEU A 167 0.94 -4.53 -13.32
C LEU A 167 0.80 -3.28 -12.43
N ASP A 168 1.19 -3.39 -11.18
CA ASP A 168 1.21 -2.27 -10.24
C ASP A 168 2.43 -1.39 -10.51
N LEU A 169 2.22 -0.07 -10.48
CA LEU A 169 3.25 0.93 -10.73
C LEU A 169 3.54 1.71 -9.45
N TYR A 170 4.81 1.80 -9.08
CA TYR A 170 5.29 2.58 -7.95
C TYR A 170 6.17 3.71 -8.44
N VAL A 171 5.74 4.95 -8.23
CA VAL A 171 6.40 6.14 -8.78
C VAL A 171 6.96 7.00 -7.66
N CYS A 172 8.25 7.33 -7.72
CA CYS A 172 8.82 8.31 -6.79
C CYS A 172 8.30 9.72 -7.12
N CYS A 173 7.72 10.42 -6.14
CA CYS A 173 7.15 11.75 -6.36
C CYS A 173 8.19 12.88 -6.53
N GLN A 174 9.47 12.58 -6.29
CA GLN A 174 10.55 13.56 -6.31
C GLN A 174 11.50 13.37 -7.50
N CYS A 175 11.84 12.15 -7.87
CA CYS A 175 12.79 11.87 -8.96
C CYS A 175 12.21 10.98 -10.06
N CYS A 176 12.98 10.78 -11.11
CA CYS A 176 12.65 9.97 -12.29
C CYS A 176 12.59 8.44 -12.04
N PHE A 177 12.80 7.99 -10.81
CA PHE A 177 12.74 6.56 -10.47
C PHE A 177 11.28 6.06 -10.40
N TYR A 178 11.04 4.88 -10.96
CA TYR A 178 9.83 4.09 -10.76
C TYR A 178 10.15 2.60 -10.79
N CYS A 179 9.28 1.79 -10.19
CA CYS A 179 9.28 0.34 -10.36
C CYS A 179 7.89 -0.18 -10.66
N VAL A 180 7.85 -1.39 -11.21
CA VAL A 180 6.65 -2.09 -11.67
C VAL A 180 6.70 -3.50 -11.10
N ALA A 181 5.59 -3.96 -10.55
CA ALA A 181 5.47 -5.28 -9.97
C ALA A 181 4.23 -5.99 -10.48
N SER A 182 4.35 -7.28 -10.80
CA SER A 182 3.18 -8.13 -11.04
C SER A 182 2.66 -8.73 -9.74
N GLY A 183 1.39 -9.14 -9.73
CA GLY A 183 0.98 -10.22 -8.82
C GLY A 183 1.65 -11.55 -9.20
N ILE A 184 1.33 -12.63 -8.48
CA ILE A 184 1.85 -13.97 -8.79
C ILE A 184 1.41 -14.41 -10.20
N ILE A 185 2.39 -14.81 -11.01
CA ILE A 185 2.23 -15.56 -12.25
C ILE A 185 2.37 -17.03 -11.85
N PRO A 186 1.30 -17.85 -11.96
CA PRO A 186 1.34 -19.23 -11.50
C PRO A 186 2.39 -20.04 -12.27
N GLY A 187 3.03 -20.99 -11.59
CA GLY A 187 3.82 -22.01 -12.26
C GLY A 187 2.96 -22.98 -13.06
N VAL A 188 3.60 -23.82 -13.88
CA VAL A 188 2.92 -24.82 -14.71
C VAL A 188 2.16 -25.81 -13.84
N ILE A 189 2.76 -26.26 -12.74
CA ILE A 189 2.07 -27.07 -11.74
C ILE A 189 1.35 -26.12 -10.76
N PRO A 190 0.01 -26.12 -10.68
CA PRO A 190 -0.71 -25.25 -9.78
C PRO A 190 -0.32 -25.49 -8.32
N ARG A 191 -0.28 -24.41 -7.53
CA ARG A 191 0.16 -24.47 -6.13
C ARG A 191 -0.56 -25.53 -5.30
N LYS A 192 -1.89 -25.64 -5.47
CA LYS A 192 -2.71 -26.65 -4.80
C LYS A 192 -2.23 -28.09 -5.05
N ASN A 193 -1.83 -28.40 -6.28
CA ASN A 193 -1.34 -29.73 -6.62
C ASN A 193 0.07 -29.97 -6.07
N PHE A 194 0.90 -28.92 -6.08
CA PHE A 194 2.22 -28.91 -5.49
C PHE A 194 2.17 -29.20 -3.98
N ASP A 195 1.37 -28.44 -3.23
CA ASP A 195 1.15 -28.64 -1.79
C ASP A 195 0.55 -30.01 -1.48
N GLY A 196 -0.29 -30.54 -2.38
CA GLY A 196 -0.82 -31.90 -2.28
C GLY A 196 0.28 -32.95 -2.23
N ILE A 197 1.31 -32.87 -3.08
CA ILE A 197 2.47 -33.78 -3.05
C ILE A 197 3.23 -33.58 -1.75
N VAL A 198 3.54 -32.32 -1.39
CA VAL A 198 4.34 -32.00 -0.20
C VAL A 198 3.68 -32.61 1.04
N ARG A 199 2.38 -32.36 1.22
CA ARG A 199 1.61 -32.89 2.35
C ARG A 199 1.60 -34.42 2.36
N GLU A 200 1.20 -35.05 1.26
CA GLU A 200 1.08 -36.51 1.18
C GLU A 200 2.41 -37.21 1.49
N ARG A 201 3.51 -36.72 0.92
CA ARG A 201 4.85 -37.30 1.08
C ARG A 201 5.44 -37.02 2.46
N THR A 202 5.09 -35.89 3.06
CA THR A 202 5.47 -35.58 4.44
C THR A 202 4.75 -36.48 5.44
N GLU A 203 3.46 -36.71 5.23
CA GLU A 203 2.61 -37.53 6.10
C GLU A 203 2.83 -39.04 5.90
N ASN A 204 3.19 -39.46 4.68
CA ASN A 204 3.34 -40.88 4.32
C ASN A 204 4.70 -41.16 3.64
N PRO A 205 5.83 -40.97 4.34
CA PRO A 205 7.14 -41.25 3.76
C PRO A 205 7.36 -42.76 3.56
N PRO A 206 8.11 -43.18 2.53
CA PRO A 206 8.50 -44.58 2.36
C PRO A 206 9.31 -45.11 3.56
N PRO A 207 9.30 -46.43 3.82
CA PRO A 207 10.09 -47.02 4.91
C PRO A 207 11.57 -46.63 4.84
N GLY A 208 12.11 -46.14 5.96
CA GLY A 208 13.50 -45.70 6.07
C GLY A 208 13.79 -44.31 5.49
N LYS A 209 12.76 -43.53 5.16
CA LYS A 209 12.87 -42.12 4.75
C LYS A 209 12.07 -41.23 5.70
N ILE A 210 12.52 -40.00 5.87
CA ILE A 210 11.74 -38.94 6.51
C ILE A 210 10.90 -38.20 5.47
N GLY A 211 9.91 -37.43 5.92
CA GLY A 211 8.98 -36.70 5.06
C GLY A 211 9.68 -35.83 4.01
N GLU A 212 10.64 -35.00 4.43
CA GLU A 212 11.38 -34.08 3.55
C GLU A 212 12.14 -34.82 2.45
N GLN A 213 12.73 -35.98 2.78
CA GLN A 213 13.45 -36.81 1.82
C GLN A 213 12.48 -37.43 0.79
N ALA A 214 11.30 -37.85 1.24
CA ALA A 214 10.25 -38.38 0.37
C ALA A 214 9.73 -37.31 -0.60
N VAL A 215 9.55 -36.07 -0.12
CA VAL A 215 9.13 -34.94 -0.96
C VAL A 215 10.17 -34.62 -2.03
N VAL A 216 11.45 -34.47 -1.65
CA VAL A 216 12.56 -34.22 -2.59
C VAL A 216 12.64 -35.32 -3.64
N GLN A 217 12.52 -36.59 -3.22
CA GLN A 217 12.55 -37.74 -4.13
C GLN A 217 11.35 -37.73 -5.11
N ALA A 218 10.16 -37.36 -4.66
CA ALA A 218 8.98 -37.28 -5.52
C ALA A 218 9.16 -36.21 -6.63
N PHE A 219 9.60 -35.01 -6.26
CA PHE A 219 9.86 -33.94 -7.24
C PHE A 219 11.06 -34.22 -8.14
N GLU A 220 12.09 -34.91 -7.63
CA GLU A 220 13.20 -35.40 -8.44
C GLU A 220 12.73 -36.37 -9.54
N VAL A 221 11.80 -37.27 -9.23
CA VAL A 221 11.22 -38.17 -10.25
C VAL A 221 10.45 -37.37 -11.30
N ILE A 222 9.63 -36.39 -10.91
CA ILE A 222 8.93 -35.51 -11.85
C ILE A 222 9.95 -34.80 -12.75
N LEU A 223 10.99 -34.19 -12.17
CA LEU A 223 12.04 -33.50 -12.90
C LEU A 223 12.72 -34.44 -13.91
N LEU A 224 13.09 -35.66 -13.50
CA LEU A 224 13.73 -36.66 -14.35
C LEU A 224 12.83 -37.13 -15.50
N VAL A 225 11.53 -37.29 -15.27
CA VAL A 225 10.58 -37.66 -16.33
C VAL A 225 10.53 -36.55 -17.39
N ILE A 226 10.44 -35.29 -16.97
CA ILE A 226 10.46 -34.14 -17.88
C ILE A 226 11.82 -34.04 -18.60
N GLU A 227 12.93 -34.19 -17.87
CA GLU A 227 14.28 -34.12 -18.42
C GLU A 227 14.53 -35.22 -19.46
N ASN A 228 14.15 -36.46 -19.18
CA ASN A 228 14.30 -37.56 -20.13
C ASN A 228 13.47 -37.32 -21.40
N LYS A 229 12.27 -36.76 -21.25
CA LYS A 229 11.44 -36.40 -22.40
C LYS A 229 12.09 -35.30 -23.25
N LEU A 230 12.56 -34.22 -22.62
CA LEU A 230 13.13 -33.07 -23.33
C LEU A 230 14.51 -33.33 -23.93
N TRP A 231 15.40 -34.01 -23.22
CA TRP A 231 16.83 -34.11 -23.59
C TRP A 231 17.25 -35.45 -24.18
N LYS A 232 16.51 -36.53 -23.87
CA LYS A 232 16.80 -37.89 -24.35
C LYS A 232 15.79 -38.39 -25.37
N ALA A 233 14.83 -37.54 -25.77
CA ALA A 233 13.73 -37.92 -26.67
C ALA A 233 12.98 -39.17 -26.19
N GLU A 234 12.87 -39.36 -24.87
CA GLU A 234 12.24 -40.55 -24.30
C GLU A 234 10.73 -40.53 -24.54
N ASN A 235 10.27 -41.39 -25.46
CA ASN A 235 8.88 -41.50 -25.87
C ASN A 235 8.20 -42.78 -25.36
N ARG A 236 8.92 -43.65 -24.62
CA ARG A 236 8.32 -44.86 -24.06
C ARG A 236 7.30 -44.50 -22.98
N MET A 237 6.25 -45.29 -22.89
CA MET A 237 5.24 -45.15 -21.84
C MET A 237 5.84 -45.38 -20.45
N LEU A 238 5.49 -44.51 -19.50
CA LEU A 238 5.92 -44.61 -18.11
C LEU A 238 4.91 -45.46 -17.32
N ARG A 239 5.30 -46.69 -16.99
CA ARG A 239 4.45 -47.61 -16.22
C ARG A 239 4.31 -47.14 -14.77
N VAL A 240 3.10 -46.74 -14.38
CA VAL A 240 2.84 -46.22 -13.02
C VAL A 240 2.75 -47.34 -11.99
N SER A 241 2.40 -48.58 -12.37
CA SER A 241 2.33 -49.74 -11.48
C SER A 241 3.70 -50.27 -11.01
N ARG A 242 4.81 -49.79 -11.58
CA ARG A 242 6.14 -50.25 -11.18
C ARG A 242 6.46 -49.86 -9.73
N SER A 243 6.99 -50.82 -8.97
CA SER A 243 7.38 -50.63 -7.56
C SER A 243 8.27 -49.39 -7.34
N SER A 244 9.21 -49.12 -8.24
CA SER A 244 10.08 -47.93 -8.14
C SER A 244 9.35 -46.61 -8.33
N PHE A 245 8.31 -46.57 -9.17
CA PHE A 245 7.47 -45.38 -9.35
C PHE A 245 6.56 -45.21 -8.12
N GLN A 246 5.90 -46.28 -7.69
CA GLN A 246 5.02 -46.27 -6.53
C GLN A 246 5.74 -45.87 -5.23
N GLN A 247 6.95 -46.40 -5.02
CA GLN A 247 7.75 -46.09 -3.84
C GLN A 247 8.20 -44.62 -3.80
N LYS A 248 8.53 -44.03 -4.95
CA LYS A 248 9.09 -42.67 -5.01
C LYS A 248 8.04 -41.56 -5.07
N ILE A 249 7.02 -41.74 -5.91
CA ILE A 249 6.01 -40.70 -6.20
C ILE A 249 4.58 -41.18 -6.02
N GLY A 250 4.32 -42.50 -6.07
CA GLY A 250 2.97 -43.06 -5.91
C GLY A 250 2.06 -42.77 -7.11
N TRP A 251 0.86 -43.34 -7.09
CA TRP A 251 -0.19 -43.03 -8.08
C TRP A 251 -1.53 -42.75 -7.40
N ASN A 252 -1.96 -41.49 -7.47
CA ASN A 252 -3.23 -41.02 -6.94
C ASN A 252 -3.80 -39.92 -7.86
N ALA A 253 -5.01 -39.44 -7.54
CA ALA A 253 -5.69 -38.41 -8.34
C ALA A 253 -4.88 -37.11 -8.49
N ASN A 254 -4.12 -36.69 -7.47
CA ASN A 254 -3.31 -35.48 -7.54
C ASN A 254 -2.10 -35.67 -8.47
N ILE A 255 -1.38 -36.79 -8.36
CA ILE A 255 -0.26 -37.11 -9.25
C ILE A 255 -0.75 -37.26 -10.69
N LYS A 256 -1.87 -37.95 -10.92
CA LYS A 256 -2.51 -38.03 -12.24
C LYS A 256 -2.78 -36.64 -12.81
N ARG A 257 -3.43 -35.77 -12.02
CA ARG A 257 -3.71 -34.39 -12.44
C ARG A 257 -2.46 -33.61 -12.80
N ILE A 258 -1.34 -33.79 -12.09
CA ILE A 258 -0.06 -33.13 -12.41
C ILE A 258 0.47 -33.61 -13.75
N PHE A 259 0.47 -34.93 -14.00
CA PHE A 259 0.90 -35.47 -15.29
C PHE A 259 -0.01 -35.03 -16.44
N ASP A 260 -1.33 -34.96 -16.23
CA ASP A 260 -2.28 -34.40 -17.20
C ASP A 260 -1.95 -32.94 -17.54
N ILE A 261 -1.65 -32.11 -16.52
CA ILE A 261 -1.24 -30.71 -16.70
C ILE A 261 0.05 -30.61 -17.50
N LEU A 262 1.00 -31.51 -17.26
CA LEU A 262 2.25 -31.62 -18.02
C LEU A 262 2.03 -32.17 -19.45
N GLY A 263 0.81 -32.60 -19.80
CA GLY A 263 0.43 -33.10 -21.13
C GLY A 263 0.63 -34.61 -21.30
N PHE A 264 0.96 -35.34 -20.24
CA PHE A 264 0.97 -36.80 -20.28
C PHE A 264 -0.46 -37.30 -20.24
N THR A 265 -0.75 -38.36 -21.00
CA THR A 265 -2.08 -38.97 -21.03
C THR A 265 -2.02 -40.40 -20.52
N GLU A 266 -2.96 -40.77 -19.66
CA GLU A 266 -3.11 -42.16 -19.21
C GLU A 266 -3.51 -43.06 -20.38
N ASP A 267 -2.91 -44.25 -20.44
CA ASP A 267 -3.10 -45.23 -21.49
C ASP A 267 -2.98 -46.66 -20.94
N ILE A 268 -3.55 -47.62 -21.65
CA ILE A 268 -3.53 -49.03 -21.25
C ILE A 268 -2.25 -49.68 -21.75
N TYR A 269 -1.45 -50.22 -20.83
CA TYR A 269 -0.18 -50.86 -21.12
C TYR A 269 -0.32 -52.38 -21.06
N LYS A 270 -0.49 -53.04 -22.21
CA LYS A 270 -0.54 -54.51 -22.42
C LYS A 270 -1.50 -55.29 -21.49
N ASP A 271 -2.41 -56.05 -22.08
CA ASP A 271 -3.32 -56.97 -21.38
C ASP A 271 -4.34 -56.31 -20.41
N GLU A 272 -4.76 -55.06 -20.69
CA GLU A 272 -5.87 -54.33 -20.02
C GLU A 272 -5.78 -54.09 -18.50
N ILE A 273 -4.78 -54.61 -17.81
CA ILE A 273 -4.68 -54.54 -16.34
C ILE A 273 -3.75 -53.41 -15.85
N ASP A 274 -2.75 -53.03 -16.65
CA ASP A 274 -1.73 -52.06 -16.26
C ASP A 274 -1.96 -50.68 -16.90
N PHE A 275 -1.90 -49.62 -16.09
CA PHE A 275 -1.89 -48.24 -16.59
C PHE A 275 -0.45 -47.75 -16.84
N ALA A 276 -0.27 -46.94 -17.88
CA ALA A 276 0.96 -46.20 -18.12
C ALA A 276 0.66 -44.79 -18.63
N LEU A 277 1.64 -43.89 -18.48
CA LEU A 277 1.56 -42.54 -18.98
C LEU A 277 2.27 -42.43 -20.32
N ARG A 278 1.52 -42.04 -21.35
CA ARG A 278 2.04 -41.70 -22.66
C ARG A 278 2.61 -40.27 -22.62
N PRO A 279 3.88 -40.05 -22.98
CA PRO A 279 4.45 -38.71 -23.01
C PRO A 279 3.77 -37.79 -24.05
N PRO A 280 3.72 -36.46 -23.81
CA PRO A 280 3.19 -35.51 -24.79
C PRO A 280 4.02 -35.45 -26.07
N VAL A 281 3.42 -35.01 -27.18
CA VAL A 281 4.16 -34.66 -28.39
C VAL A 281 4.96 -33.38 -28.14
N THR A 282 6.24 -33.36 -28.49
CA THR A 282 7.18 -32.23 -28.27
C THR A 282 7.98 -31.87 -29.51
N ASP A 283 7.43 -32.21 -30.69
CA ASP A 283 8.03 -31.91 -31.98
C ASP A 283 8.07 -30.39 -32.21
N THR A 284 9.23 -29.89 -32.65
CA THR A 284 9.46 -28.47 -32.96
C THR A 284 8.79 -28.03 -34.24
N VAL A 285 8.29 -28.94 -35.08
CA VAL A 285 7.63 -28.60 -36.35
C VAL A 285 6.14 -28.29 -36.16
N THR A 286 5.49 -28.89 -35.15
CA THR A 286 4.05 -28.70 -34.91
C THR A 286 3.80 -27.65 -33.83
N ALA A 287 2.78 -26.80 -33.99
CA ALA A 287 2.43 -25.78 -32.99
C ALA A 287 2.12 -26.41 -31.62
N HIS A 288 1.39 -27.53 -31.59
CA HIS A 288 1.09 -28.26 -30.36
C HIS A 288 2.36 -28.84 -29.70
N GLY A 289 3.29 -29.38 -30.50
CA GLY A 289 4.56 -29.88 -30.00
C GLY A 289 5.45 -28.78 -29.43
N GLN A 290 5.52 -27.62 -30.09
CA GLN A 290 6.21 -26.42 -29.59
C GLN A 290 5.62 -25.94 -28.26
N GLN A 291 4.29 -25.86 -28.16
CA GLN A 291 3.60 -25.43 -26.94
C GLN A 291 3.87 -26.39 -25.78
N ASN A 292 3.73 -27.71 -25.99
CA ASN A 292 4.03 -28.72 -24.96
C ASN A 292 5.50 -28.68 -24.56
N ARG A 293 6.42 -28.50 -25.50
CA ARG A 293 7.85 -28.38 -25.24
C ARG A 293 8.15 -27.15 -24.35
N LYS A 294 7.57 -25.99 -24.67
CA LYS A 294 7.69 -24.76 -23.87
C LYS A 294 7.14 -24.97 -22.45
N LYS A 295 5.95 -25.57 -22.32
CA LYS A 295 5.32 -25.91 -21.04
C LYS A 295 6.16 -26.86 -20.19
N LEU A 296 6.74 -27.90 -20.81
CA LEU A 296 7.59 -28.85 -20.11
C LEU A 296 8.93 -28.22 -19.68
N LEU A 297 9.57 -27.42 -20.54
CA LEU A 297 10.78 -26.69 -20.19
C LEU A 297 10.54 -25.76 -19.01
N ARG A 298 9.42 -25.05 -19.04
CA ARG A 298 8.96 -24.18 -17.97
C ARG A 298 8.80 -24.94 -16.64
N ALA A 299 8.08 -26.06 -16.65
CA ALA A 299 7.89 -26.91 -15.49
C ALA A 299 9.21 -27.50 -14.96
N TRP A 300 10.14 -27.83 -15.86
CA TRP A 300 11.48 -28.32 -15.51
C TRP A 300 12.30 -27.26 -14.80
N VAL A 301 12.28 -26.00 -15.27
CA VAL A 301 12.94 -24.87 -14.61
C VAL A 301 12.33 -24.63 -13.21
N GLU A 302 11.01 -24.61 -13.09
CA GLU A 302 10.30 -24.37 -11.82
C GLU A 302 10.58 -25.46 -10.79
N THR A 303 10.45 -26.73 -11.20
CA THR A 303 10.72 -27.89 -10.34
C THR A 303 12.19 -27.92 -9.92
N GLY A 304 13.11 -27.63 -10.85
CA GLY A 304 14.54 -27.54 -10.57
C GLY A 304 14.90 -26.39 -9.62
N ALA A 305 14.28 -25.22 -9.78
CA ALA A 305 14.45 -24.07 -8.89
C ALA A 305 13.95 -24.37 -7.48
N TRP A 306 12.78 -25.01 -7.36
CA TRP A 306 12.24 -25.43 -6.07
C TRP A 306 13.12 -26.46 -5.37
N LEU A 307 13.56 -27.50 -6.11
CA LEU A 307 14.49 -28.49 -5.59
C LEU A 307 15.79 -27.84 -5.11
N ASN A 308 16.37 -26.94 -5.90
CA ASN A 308 17.59 -26.21 -5.51
C ASN A 308 17.41 -25.47 -4.18
N LYS A 309 16.26 -24.80 -3.97
CA LYS A 309 15.93 -24.15 -2.70
C LYS A 309 15.90 -25.14 -1.54
N MET A 310 15.17 -26.24 -1.70
CA MET A 310 14.98 -27.23 -0.65
C MET A 310 16.29 -27.90 -0.25
N THR A 311 17.14 -28.23 -1.22
CA THR A 311 18.42 -28.90 -0.98
C THR A 311 19.43 -27.99 -0.29
N ASN A 312 19.38 -26.68 -0.53
CA ASN A 312 20.25 -25.72 0.13
C ASN A 312 19.80 -25.39 1.56
N SER A 313 18.49 -25.46 1.84
CA SER A 313 17.93 -25.11 3.16
C SER A 313 17.90 -26.28 4.14
N ALA A 314 17.82 -27.53 3.67
CA ALA A 314 17.64 -28.67 4.56
C ALA A 314 18.97 -29.36 4.92
N ALA A 315 19.44 -29.14 6.14
CA ALA A 315 20.51 -29.97 6.74
C ALA A 315 20.16 -31.47 6.72
N LEU A 316 18.87 -31.80 6.67
CA LEU A 316 18.28 -33.14 6.69
C LEU A 316 18.38 -33.93 5.36
N VAL A 317 18.79 -33.27 4.27
CA VAL A 317 18.90 -33.89 2.94
C VAL A 317 20.37 -34.16 2.55
N LYS A 318 21.33 -33.85 3.45
CA LYS A 318 22.78 -33.98 3.18
C LYS A 318 23.21 -35.37 2.71
N ASP A 319 22.58 -36.44 3.19
CA ASP A 319 22.94 -37.81 2.85
C ASP A 319 22.23 -38.35 1.59
N MET A 320 21.32 -37.56 0.99
CA MET A 320 20.66 -37.95 -0.26
C MET A 320 21.56 -37.64 -1.45
N ARG A 321 21.78 -38.66 -2.29
CA ARG A 321 22.30 -38.46 -3.64
C ARG A 321 21.20 -37.91 -4.53
N ILE A 322 21.18 -36.60 -4.68
CA ILE A 322 20.23 -35.89 -5.55
C ILE A 322 20.82 -35.81 -6.96
N HIS A 323 19.96 -35.99 -7.95
CA HIS A 323 20.24 -35.78 -9.36
C HIS A 323 20.86 -34.40 -9.57
N LYS A 324 21.83 -34.31 -10.49
CA LYS A 324 22.53 -33.06 -10.75
C LYS A 324 21.52 -32.02 -11.25
N LEU A 325 21.29 -30.98 -10.45
CA LEU A 325 20.41 -29.89 -10.84
C LEU A 325 21.13 -28.96 -11.82
N HIS A 326 20.40 -28.62 -12.88
CA HIS A 326 20.85 -27.71 -13.95
C HIS A 326 20.28 -26.29 -13.80
N VAL A 327 19.48 -26.09 -12.75
CA VAL A 327 18.87 -24.82 -12.37
C VAL A 327 19.52 -24.35 -11.08
N LYS A 328 19.95 -23.10 -11.05
CA LYS A 328 20.49 -22.40 -9.88
C LYS A 328 19.57 -21.24 -9.54
N ILE A 329 19.44 -20.97 -8.24
CA ILE A 329 18.70 -19.83 -7.74
C ILE A 329 19.58 -18.96 -6.86
N GLU A 330 19.41 -17.65 -6.95
CA GLU A 330 20.08 -16.68 -6.09
C GLU A 330 19.03 -15.77 -5.47
N SER A 331 19.18 -15.46 -4.18
CA SER A 331 18.25 -14.56 -3.50
C SER A 331 18.27 -13.19 -4.17
N ALA A 332 17.13 -12.72 -4.67
CA ALA A 332 17.04 -11.39 -5.28
C ALA A 332 16.74 -10.29 -4.26
N ARG A 333 16.58 -10.64 -2.97
CA ARG A 333 16.20 -9.71 -1.90
C ARG A 333 17.12 -8.49 -1.81
N GLU A 334 18.43 -8.71 -1.70
CA GLU A 334 19.40 -7.61 -1.52
C GLU A 334 19.40 -6.70 -2.74
N MET A 335 19.46 -7.27 -3.95
CA MET A 335 19.40 -6.51 -5.20
C MET A 335 18.13 -5.66 -5.29
N CYS A 336 16.96 -6.23 -5.00
CA CYS A 336 15.69 -5.50 -5.02
C CYS A 336 15.67 -4.39 -3.98
N GLN A 337 16.14 -4.66 -2.76
CA GLN A 337 16.21 -3.67 -1.69
C GLN A 337 17.16 -2.53 -2.03
N PHE A 338 18.36 -2.82 -2.56
CA PHE A 338 19.29 -1.79 -3.03
C PHE A 338 18.69 -0.92 -4.13
N ALA A 339 18.03 -1.56 -5.10
CA ALA A 339 17.44 -0.88 -6.24
C ALA A 339 16.40 0.16 -5.85
N ILE A 340 15.50 -0.17 -4.91
CA ILE A 340 14.43 0.75 -4.48
C ILE A 340 14.84 1.70 -3.35
N GLY A 341 16.04 1.56 -2.79
CA GLY A 341 16.50 2.38 -1.66
C GLY A 341 16.12 1.85 -0.28
N ALA A 342 15.79 0.57 -0.17
CA ALA A 342 15.37 -0.07 1.07
C ALA A 342 16.49 -0.84 1.77
N HIS A 343 17.69 -0.97 1.19
CA HIS A 343 18.75 -1.78 1.80
C HIS A 343 19.17 -1.23 3.18
N PRO A 344 19.55 -2.08 4.16
CA PRO A 344 20.08 -1.62 5.46
C PRO A 344 21.24 -0.61 5.36
N ASP A 345 22.07 -0.70 4.32
CA ASP A 345 23.16 0.25 4.08
C ASP A 345 22.67 1.63 3.58
N GLN A 346 21.48 1.70 2.99
CA GLN A 346 20.86 2.96 2.51
C GLN A 346 19.94 3.56 3.56
N ILE A 347 19.26 2.71 4.32
CA ILE A 347 18.38 3.06 5.42
C ILE A 347 18.74 2.12 6.57
N PRO A 348 19.39 2.60 7.64
CA PRO A 348 19.71 1.77 8.79
C PRO A 348 18.46 1.10 9.41
N ARG A 349 18.67 0.02 10.16
CA ARG A 349 17.62 -0.74 10.84
C ARG A 349 17.92 -0.84 12.33
N GLY A 350 16.85 -0.95 13.11
CA GLY A 350 16.95 -1.36 14.51
C GLY A 350 17.35 -0.25 15.49
N GLU A 351 16.99 1.01 15.24
CA GLU A 351 17.13 2.05 16.29
C GLU A 351 16.12 1.87 17.43
N LEU A 352 15.02 1.14 17.18
CA LEU A 352 14.08 0.74 18.22
C LEU A 352 14.51 -0.59 18.84
N HIS A 353 14.55 -0.63 20.18
CA HIS A 353 14.92 -1.82 20.95
C HIS A 353 13.92 -2.12 22.07
N GLY A 354 13.91 -3.39 22.50
CA GLY A 354 13.25 -3.83 23.74
C GLY A 354 11.74 -3.53 23.80
N THR A 355 11.29 -3.08 24.97
CA THR A 355 9.86 -2.81 25.25
C THR A 355 9.29 -1.68 24.40
N LEU A 356 10.11 -0.69 24.02
CA LEU A 356 9.69 0.40 23.14
C LEU A 356 9.34 -0.11 21.73
N TYR A 357 10.16 -1.02 21.18
CA TYR A 357 9.85 -1.64 19.88
C TYR A 357 8.50 -2.37 19.95
N SER A 358 8.29 -3.21 20.96
CA SER A 358 7.04 -3.96 21.13
C SER A 358 5.82 -3.06 21.29
N ALA A 359 5.94 -1.97 22.06
CA ALA A 359 4.87 -1.00 22.24
C ALA A 359 4.51 -0.32 20.91
N LEU A 360 5.51 0.14 20.16
CA LEU A 360 5.31 0.82 18.87
C LEU A 360 4.87 -0.13 17.75
N GLN A 361 5.27 -1.40 17.80
CA GLN A 361 4.89 -2.41 16.79
C GLN A 361 3.37 -2.61 16.74
N ASN A 362 2.67 -2.44 17.87
CA ASN A 362 1.21 -2.53 17.93
C ASN A 362 0.49 -1.41 17.17
N HIS A 363 1.20 -0.36 16.76
CA HIS A 363 0.65 0.76 15.98
C HIS A 363 0.87 0.58 14.47
N GLN A 364 0.70 -0.64 13.94
CA GLN A 364 0.96 -0.97 12.52
C GLN A 364 0.34 0.02 11.53
N ARG A 365 -0.92 0.40 11.74
CA ARG A 365 -1.62 1.36 10.87
C ARG A 365 -0.92 2.73 10.84
N ALA A 366 -0.44 3.24 11.97
CA ALA A 366 0.24 4.52 12.02
C ALA A 366 1.54 4.50 11.22
N TRP A 367 2.32 3.42 11.33
CA TRP A 367 3.53 3.23 10.53
C TRP A 367 3.23 3.17 9.03
N GLN A 368 2.26 2.34 8.63
CA GLN A 368 1.87 2.18 7.22
C GLN A 368 1.36 3.49 6.61
N GLU A 369 0.50 4.22 7.31
CA GLU A 369 -0.05 5.51 6.84
C GLU A 369 1.04 6.59 6.75
N LEU A 370 2.05 6.57 7.63
CA LEU A 370 3.23 7.43 7.53
C LEU A 370 4.26 6.93 6.48
N GLY A 371 3.99 5.79 5.86
CA GLY A 371 4.83 5.21 4.81
C GLY A 371 6.06 4.48 5.32
N LEU A 372 6.10 4.07 6.58
CA LEU A 372 7.25 3.49 7.27
C LEU A 372 6.92 2.11 7.84
N THR A 373 7.94 1.43 8.34
CA THR A 373 7.82 0.21 9.14
C THR A 373 8.55 0.43 10.47
N PRO A 374 8.16 -0.23 11.57
CA PRO A 374 8.85 -0.07 12.86
C PRO A 374 10.35 -0.38 12.76
N SER A 375 10.73 -1.33 11.90
CA SER A 375 12.12 -1.78 11.76
C SER A 375 13.03 -0.72 11.12
N CYS A 376 12.47 0.21 10.33
CA CYS A 376 13.20 1.29 9.67
C CYS A 376 13.05 2.64 10.37
N TYR A 377 12.64 2.64 11.64
CA TYR A 377 12.54 3.87 12.41
C TYR A 377 13.91 4.54 12.57
N SER A 378 13.92 5.84 12.31
CA SER A 378 14.78 6.82 12.95
C SER A 378 13.98 8.11 13.13
N PRO A 379 14.35 9.02 14.07
CA PRO A 379 13.63 10.28 14.24
C PRO A 379 13.54 11.07 12.93
N ASP A 380 14.64 11.03 12.19
CA ASP A 380 14.82 11.68 10.91
C ASP A 380 13.94 11.11 9.78
N LEU A 381 13.77 9.79 9.73
CA LEU A 381 12.92 9.12 8.75
C LEU A 381 11.44 9.27 9.11
N LEU A 382 11.09 9.26 10.41
CA LEU A 382 9.73 9.50 10.86
C LEU A 382 9.27 10.92 10.49
N ALA A 383 10.11 11.93 10.75
CA ALA A 383 9.87 13.29 10.30
C ALA A 383 9.73 13.40 8.78
N PHE A 384 10.64 12.75 8.03
CA PHE A 384 10.59 12.73 6.57
C PHE A 384 9.31 12.09 6.05
N GLY A 385 8.92 10.93 6.57
CA GLY A 385 7.69 10.22 6.19
C GLY A 385 6.46 11.10 6.39
N TYR A 386 6.30 11.68 7.58
CA TYR A 386 5.20 12.61 7.88
C TYR A 386 5.16 13.80 6.88
N LEU A 387 6.27 14.51 6.71
CA LEU A 387 6.32 15.68 5.83
C LEU A 387 6.10 15.30 4.35
N ALA A 388 6.61 14.15 3.92
CA ALA A 388 6.40 13.65 2.57
C ALA A 388 4.92 13.32 2.33
N GLN A 389 4.24 12.69 3.30
CA GLN A 389 2.82 12.40 3.21
C GLN A 389 1.98 13.68 3.16
N CYS A 390 2.19 14.64 4.07
CA CYS A 390 1.47 15.92 4.04
C CYS A 390 1.68 16.71 2.74
N ARG A 391 2.85 16.59 2.11
CA ARG A 391 3.13 17.24 0.83
C ARG A 391 2.41 16.57 -0.34
N CYS A 392 2.32 15.24 -0.31
CA CYS A 392 1.81 14.44 -1.43
C CYS A 392 0.30 14.21 -1.35
N ASP A 393 -0.25 14.19 -0.15
CA ASP A 393 -1.66 14.07 0.16
C ASP A 393 -2.04 15.08 1.26
N PRO A 394 -2.18 16.37 0.90
CA PRO A 394 -2.51 17.41 1.86
C PRO A 394 -3.91 17.25 2.46
N ALA A 395 -4.83 16.55 1.79
CA ALA A 395 -6.18 16.32 2.28
C ALA A 395 -6.19 15.45 3.55
N ARG A 396 -5.24 14.52 3.67
CA ARG A 396 -5.11 13.63 4.83
C ARG A 396 -4.12 14.12 5.90
N THR A 397 -3.72 15.40 5.86
CA THR A 397 -2.74 15.96 6.82
C THR A 397 -3.13 15.72 8.29
N VAL A 398 -4.41 15.89 8.65
CA VAL A 398 -4.90 15.64 10.02
C VAL A 398 -4.67 14.17 10.43
N THR A 399 -4.89 13.23 9.51
CA THR A 399 -4.66 11.81 9.73
C THR A 399 -3.18 11.52 9.99
N TYR A 400 -2.29 12.04 9.14
CA TYR A 400 -0.85 11.85 9.31
C TYR A 400 -0.34 12.49 10.60
N PHE A 401 -0.84 13.69 10.93
CA PHE A 401 -0.46 14.39 12.15
C PHE A 401 -0.94 13.65 13.41
N THR A 402 -2.13 13.04 13.35
CA THR A 402 -2.65 12.14 14.38
C THR A 402 -1.73 10.93 14.58
N HIS A 403 -1.31 10.28 13.49
CA HIS A 403 -0.44 9.11 13.55
C HIS A 403 0.92 9.41 14.16
N ILE A 404 1.61 10.47 13.70
CA ILE A 404 2.91 10.84 14.28
C ILE A 404 2.79 11.27 15.74
N SER A 405 1.73 12.02 16.10
CA SER A 405 1.49 12.43 17.49
C SER A 405 1.24 11.22 18.41
N ASN A 406 0.49 10.23 17.94
CA ASN A 406 0.22 9.01 18.71
C ASN A 406 1.49 8.19 18.94
N LEU A 407 2.32 8.01 17.91
CA LEU A 407 3.60 7.31 18.06
C LEU A 407 4.51 8.04 19.06
N LEU A 408 4.59 9.37 18.97
CA LEU A 408 5.38 10.20 19.86
C LEU A 408 4.89 10.18 21.31
N ARG A 409 3.58 10.13 21.54
CA ARG A 409 3.01 9.96 22.87
C ARG A 409 3.46 8.64 23.50
N VAL A 410 3.41 7.54 22.74
CA VAL A 410 3.89 6.23 23.21
C VAL A 410 5.39 6.27 23.52
N MET A 411 6.19 6.92 22.69
CA MET A 411 7.62 7.10 22.96
C MET A 411 7.83 7.88 24.26
N GLN A 412 7.10 8.99 24.46
CA GLN A 412 7.16 9.83 25.66
C GLN A 412 6.79 9.05 26.94
N GLU A 413 5.72 8.26 26.90
CA GLU A 413 5.29 7.39 28.01
C GLU A 413 6.37 6.36 28.38
N MET A 414 7.16 5.93 27.40
CA MET A 414 8.27 4.99 27.55
C MET A 414 9.62 5.67 27.83
N GLY A 415 9.64 6.98 28.07
CA GLY A 415 10.86 7.75 28.42
C GLY A 415 11.79 8.06 27.25
N SER A 416 11.36 7.83 26.00
CA SER A 416 12.10 8.19 24.80
C SER A 416 11.39 9.32 24.08
N TYR A 417 11.94 10.52 24.01
CA TYR A 417 11.25 11.61 23.29
C TYR A 417 12.28 12.45 22.53
N PRO A 418 12.60 12.10 21.27
CA PRO A 418 13.64 12.79 20.50
C PRO A 418 13.30 14.27 20.29
N SER A 419 14.19 15.18 20.70
CA SER A 419 13.97 16.65 20.66
C SER A 419 13.56 17.16 19.28
N SER A 420 14.20 16.67 18.22
CA SER A 420 13.90 17.06 16.84
C SER A 420 12.45 16.78 16.42
N LEU A 421 11.85 15.70 16.94
CA LEU A 421 10.44 15.40 16.70
C LEU A 421 9.51 16.23 17.58
N GLN A 422 9.91 16.57 18.80
CA GLN A 422 9.14 17.49 19.65
C GLN A 422 9.04 18.87 18.99
N ASP A 423 10.17 19.38 18.48
CA ASP A 423 10.24 20.66 17.77
C ASP A 423 9.35 20.63 16.53
N LEU A 424 9.37 19.53 15.77
CA LEU A 424 8.48 19.35 14.62
C LEU A 424 7.00 19.42 15.02
N ILE A 425 6.59 18.72 16.09
CA ILE A 425 5.20 18.76 16.57
C ILE A 425 4.84 20.17 17.03
N ALA A 426 5.72 20.86 17.77
CA ALA A 426 5.48 22.23 18.22
C ALA A 426 5.32 23.20 17.04
N VAL A 427 6.15 23.07 15.99
CA VAL A 427 6.05 23.86 14.76
C VAL A 427 4.76 23.55 14.00
N GLU A 428 4.36 22.30 13.89
CA GLU A 428 3.11 21.94 13.21
C GLU A 428 1.88 22.42 14.01
N ARG A 429 1.89 22.31 15.34
CA ARG A 429 0.86 22.89 16.21
C ARG A 429 0.75 24.41 16.04
N SER A 430 1.88 25.12 15.96
CA SER A 430 1.87 26.58 15.75
C SER A 430 1.35 26.98 14.35
N ARG A 431 1.40 26.07 13.38
CA ARG A 431 0.74 26.19 12.07
C ARG A 431 -0.74 25.83 12.09
N GLY A 432 -1.32 25.58 13.26
CA GLY A 432 -2.72 25.23 13.42
C GLY A 432 -3.04 23.76 13.12
N ARG A 433 -2.04 22.86 13.09
CA ARG A 433 -2.32 21.42 12.96
C ARG A 433 -2.96 20.87 14.22
N PHE A 434 -3.89 19.95 14.03
CA PHE A 434 -4.66 19.31 15.09
C PHE A 434 -4.79 17.81 14.80
N VAL A 435 -5.00 17.01 15.85
CA VAL A 435 -5.21 15.57 15.76
C VAL A 435 -6.70 15.24 15.77
N ALA A 436 -7.07 14.00 15.40
CA ALA A 436 -8.46 13.58 15.35
C ALA A 436 -9.20 13.76 16.69
N ASN A 437 -8.51 13.55 17.83
CA ASN A 437 -9.11 13.77 19.15
C ASN A 437 -9.45 15.25 19.42
N ASP A 438 -8.76 16.18 18.77
CA ASP A 438 -9.05 17.61 18.91
C ASP A 438 -10.38 17.98 18.25
N ILE A 439 -10.87 17.20 17.28
CA ILE A 439 -12.19 17.38 16.66
C ILE A 439 -13.29 17.09 17.69
N ALA A 440 -13.20 15.98 18.40
CA ALA A 440 -14.14 15.64 19.46
C ALA A 440 -14.10 16.66 20.61
N ASN A 441 -12.91 17.09 21.00
CA ASN A 441 -12.75 18.14 22.01
C ASN A 441 -13.33 19.48 21.53
N ALA A 442 -13.12 19.85 20.27
CA ALA A 442 -13.67 21.06 19.67
C ALA A 442 -15.21 21.02 19.65
N ALA A 443 -15.80 19.88 19.28
CA ALA A 443 -17.24 19.68 19.34
C ALA A 443 -17.77 19.84 20.78
N ALA A 444 -17.10 19.22 21.77
CA ALA A 444 -17.48 19.36 23.17
C ALA A 444 -17.39 20.82 23.67
N VAL A 445 -16.37 21.58 23.26
CA VAL A 445 -16.22 23.01 23.57
C VAL A 445 -17.38 23.84 23.01
N LEU A 446 -17.87 23.52 21.81
CA LEU A 446 -19.06 24.18 21.25
C LEU A 446 -20.38 23.66 21.84
N GLY A 447 -20.32 22.72 22.77
CA GLY A 447 -21.46 22.22 23.54
C GLY A 447 -22.15 20.99 22.96
N PHE A 448 -21.55 20.34 21.95
CA PHE A 448 -22.00 19.03 21.46
C PHE A 448 -21.67 17.91 22.45
N GLY A 449 -22.37 16.79 22.35
CA GLY A 449 -22.23 15.60 23.19
C GLY A 449 -23.39 15.40 24.18
N PRO A 450 -23.48 14.22 24.80
CA PRO A 450 -24.60 13.86 25.69
C PRO A 450 -24.66 14.74 26.94
N ASP A 451 -23.50 15.11 27.47
CA ASP A 451 -23.35 15.98 28.65
C ASP A 451 -23.28 17.48 28.28
N GLY A 452 -23.26 17.79 26.98
CA GLY A 452 -23.20 19.15 26.46
C GLY A 452 -24.55 19.87 26.55
N PRO A 453 -24.56 21.21 26.59
CA PRO A 453 -25.79 22.01 26.62
C PRO A 453 -26.72 21.76 25.43
N LEU A 454 -26.18 21.33 24.28
CA LEU A 454 -26.97 21.03 23.09
C LEU A 454 -27.63 19.65 23.18
N ARG A 455 -27.06 18.72 23.96
CA ARG A 455 -27.48 17.30 24.06
C ARG A 455 -27.60 16.59 22.71
N VAL A 456 -26.82 17.05 21.72
CA VAL A 456 -26.75 16.52 20.36
C VAL A 456 -25.34 16.03 20.13
N GLU A 457 -25.17 14.78 19.71
CA GLU A 457 -23.88 14.25 19.31
C GLU A 457 -23.40 14.94 18.03
N TYR A 458 -22.10 15.19 17.95
CA TYR A 458 -21.51 15.78 16.76
C TYR A 458 -21.26 14.71 15.72
N ASP A 459 -21.87 14.88 14.55
CA ASP A 459 -21.60 14.08 13.37
C ASP A 459 -21.21 14.97 12.18
N ASP A 460 -20.14 14.58 11.48
CA ASP A 460 -19.57 15.35 10.38
C ASP A 460 -20.50 15.44 9.15
N THR A 461 -21.52 14.59 9.05
CA THR A 461 -22.46 14.55 7.92
C THR A 461 -23.85 15.08 8.27
N ASP A 462 -24.33 14.85 9.48
CA ASP A 462 -25.71 15.15 9.86
C ASP A 462 -25.91 16.56 10.43
N VAL A 463 -24.87 17.13 11.04
CA VAL A 463 -24.97 18.47 11.64
C VAL A 463 -24.81 19.55 10.56
N PRO A 464 -25.80 20.43 10.31
CA PRO A 464 -25.69 21.47 9.30
C PRO A 464 -24.69 22.56 9.70
N ASP A 465 -24.01 23.15 8.72
CA ASP A 465 -23.03 24.22 8.96
C ASP A 465 -23.65 25.43 9.69
N ASP A 466 -24.89 25.81 9.38
CA ASP A 466 -25.59 26.89 10.10
C ASP A 466 -25.75 26.61 11.59
N PHE A 467 -25.96 25.35 11.96
CA PHE A 467 -26.07 24.96 13.36
C PHE A 467 -24.73 25.14 14.07
N ILE A 468 -23.62 24.71 13.46
CA ILE A 468 -22.26 24.88 14.01
C ILE A 468 -21.90 26.37 14.13
N GLU A 469 -22.27 27.19 13.15
CA GLU A 469 -22.06 28.64 13.20
C GLU A 469 -22.83 29.29 14.36
N ASN A 470 -24.09 28.91 14.56
CA ASN A 470 -24.91 29.47 15.64
C ASN A 470 -24.41 29.04 17.02
N THR A 471 -24.03 27.77 17.20
CA THR A 471 -23.49 27.28 18.48
C THR A 471 -22.17 27.96 18.84
N TRP A 472 -21.32 28.25 17.85
CA TRP A 472 -20.13 29.07 18.04
C TRP A 472 -20.49 30.50 18.48
N LYS A 473 -21.43 31.18 17.80
CA LYS A 473 -21.88 32.53 18.18
C LYS A 473 -22.41 32.57 19.61
N GLU A 474 -23.22 31.59 20.00
CA GLU A 474 -23.74 31.46 21.37
C GLU A 474 -22.61 31.24 22.39
N CYS A 475 -21.60 30.43 22.06
CA CYS A 475 -20.41 30.27 22.92
C CYS A 475 -19.65 31.60 23.11
N ILE A 476 -19.50 32.39 22.04
CA ILE A 476 -18.89 33.72 22.12
C ILE A 476 -19.73 34.66 22.99
N GLN A 477 -21.06 34.67 22.82
CA GLN A 477 -21.95 35.50 23.65
C GLN A 477 -21.89 35.12 25.13
N ARG A 478 -21.89 33.82 25.45
CA ARG A 478 -21.73 33.33 26.84
C ARG A 478 -20.41 33.78 27.45
N SER A 479 -19.34 33.83 26.65
CA SER A 479 -18.02 34.28 27.12
C SER A 479 -18.01 35.74 27.59
N TRP A 480 -18.93 36.59 27.10
CA TRP A 480 -19.03 38.00 27.54
C TRP A 480 -19.56 38.14 28.97
N HIS A 481 -20.24 37.12 29.47
CA HIS A 481 -20.89 37.13 30.78
C HIS A 481 -20.00 36.51 31.88
N ASP A 482 -18.84 35.96 31.51
CA ASP A 482 -17.88 35.39 32.46
C ASP A 482 -16.69 36.35 32.66
N PRO A 483 -16.66 37.10 33.77
CA PRO A 483 -15.59 38.08 34.03
C PRO A 483 -14.23 37.44 34.34
N VAL A 484 -14.18 36.14 34.66
CA VAL A 484 -12.95 35.44 35.05
C VAL A 484 -12.44 34.57 33.90
N GLY A 485 -13.32 33.76 33.30
CA GLY A 485 -12.97 32.77 32.27
C GLY A 485 -13.29 33.19 30.84
N GLY A 486 -14.02 34.30 30.63
CA GLY A 486 -14.57 34.69 29.33
C GLY A 486 -13.54 34.77 28.21
N SER A 487 -12.37 35.37 28.47
CA SER A 487 -11.30 35.46 27.45
C SER A 487 -10.77 34.09 27.02
N SER A 488 -10.65 33.12 27.93
CA SER A 488 -10.23 31.77 27.57
C SER A 488 -11.34 31.07 26.79
N MET A 489 -12.58 31.12 27.28
CA MET A 489 -13.74 30.53 26.60
C MET A 489 -13.87 31.04 25.17
N GLN A 490 -13.68 32.34 24.96
CA GLN A 490 -13.74 32.95 23.63
C GLN A 490 -12.63 32.42 22.71
N ARG A 491 -11.39 32.32 23.22
CA ARG A 491 -10.26 31.78 22.45
C ARG A 491 -10.50 30.32 22.10
N ASP A 492 -10.94 29.52 23.07
CA ASP A 492 -11.12 28.08 22.93
C ASP A 492 -12.31 27.78 21.98
N ALA A 493 -13.40 28.57 22.04
CA ALA A 493 -14.51 28.47 21.10
C ALA A 493 -14.11 28.85 19.67
N ASN A 494 -13.27 29.89 19.49
CA ASN A 494 -12.77 30.28 18.17
C ASN A 494 -11.85 29.21 17.56
N GLU A 495 -11.01 28.59 18.38
CA GLU A 495 -10.14 27.49 17.94
C GLU A 495 -10.94 26.22 17.64
N ALA A 496 -11.92 25.88 18.49
CA ALA A 496 -12.83 24.78 18.25
C ALA A 496 -13.60 24.95 16.93
N PHE A 497 -14.15 26.14 16.68
CA PHE A 497 -14.85 26.44 15.43
C PHE A 497 -13.93 26.31 14.21
N ARG A 498 -12.68 26.77 14.30
CA ARG A 498 -11.68 26.58 13.24
C ARG A 498 -11.44 25.10 12.94
N ILE A 499 -11.22 24.29 13.98
CA ILE A 499 -10.95 22.85 13.84
C ILE A 499 -12.11 22.16 13.13
N LEU A 500 -13.36 22.40 13.55
CA LEU A 500 -14.54 21.80 12.93
C LEU A 500 -14.77 22.30 11.48
N ALA A 501 -14.50 23.59 11.21
CA ALA A 501 -14.56 24.14 9.86
C ALA A 501 -13.50 23.50 8.93
N GLU A 502 -12.30 23.24 9.46
CA GLU A 502 -11.22 22.62 8.71
C GLU A 502 -11.45 21.13 8.47
N SER A 503 -11.84 20.37 9.50
CA SER A 503 -12.07 18.92 9.42
C SER A 503 -13.15 18.55 8.40
N ARG A 504 -14.26 19.30 8.38
CA ARG A 504 -15.37 19.11 7.43
C ARG A 504 -15.03 19.53 6.00
N GLY A 505 -13.95 20.30 5.81
CA GLY A 505 -13.69 20.95 4.52
C GLY A 505 -14.73 22.02 4.14
N SER A 506 -15.52 22.52 5.10
CA SER A 506 -16.58 23.50 4.80
C SER A 506 -15.99 24.87 4.46
N VAL A 507 -16.17 25.28 3.20
CA VAL A 507 -15.78 26.62 2.73
C VAL A 507 -16.60 27.72 3.42
N LYS A 508 -17.86 27.43 3.76
CA LYS A 508 -18.76 28.37 4.45
C LYS A 508 -18.25 28.67 5.85
N LEU A 509 -18.04 27.64 6.67
CA LEU A 509 -17.56 27.79 8.04
C LEU A 509 -16.17 28.44 8.08
N ARG A 510 -15.27 28.07 7.17
CA ARG A 510 -13.94 28.71 7.05
C ARG A 510 -14.05 30.20 6.76
N ARG A 511 -14.93 30.62 5.83
CA ARG A 511 -15.16 32.04 5.54
C ARG A 511 -15.72 32.78 6.76
N VAL A 512 -16.66 32.18 7.48
CA VAL A 512 -17.23 32.76 8.71
C VAL A 512 -16.13 32.94 9.76
N TRP A 513 -15.28 31.94 9.97
CA TRP A 513 -14.16 32.01 10.90
C TRP A 513 -13.15 33.09 10.51
N GLU A 514 -12.76 33.18 9.24
CA GLU A 514 -11.82 34.20 8.73
C GLU A 514 -12.36 35.63 8.90
N LEU A 515 -13.65 35.83 8.63
CA LEU A 515 -14.33 37.11 8.86
C LEU A 515 -14.42 37.42 10.35
N GLY A 516 -14.81 36.42 11.15
CA GLY A 516 -14.89 36.51 12.61
C GLY A 516 -13.54 36.93 13.22
N LYS A 517 -12.43 36.35 12.79
CA LYS A 517 -11.09 36.66 13.31
C LYS A 517 -10.73 38.16 13.22
N LYS A 518 -11.20 38.87 12.19
CA LYS A 518 -10.93 40.31 12.00
C LYS A 518 -12.03 41.20 12.59
N ASN A 519 -13.27 40.71 12.55
CA ASN A 519 -14.47 41.51 12.79
C ASN A 519 -15.25 41.09 14.04
N LEU A 520 -14.71 40.22 14.90
CA LEU A 520 -15.39 39.87 16.15
C LEU A 520 -15.54 41.15 16.99
N MET A 521 -16.78 41.53 17.22
CA MET A 521 -17.19 42.64 18.05
C MET A 521 -17.28 42.12 19.48
N THR A 522 -16.32 42.48 20.34
CA THR A 522 -16.38 42.20 21.78
C THR A 522 -17.02 43.38 22.50
N PRO A 523 -17.56 43.21 23.72
CA PRO A 523 -18.09 44.32 24.50
C PRO A 523 -17.09 45.48 24.63
N GLU A 524 -15.83 45.18 24.90
CA GLU A 524 -14.77 46.19 25.02
C GLU A 524 -14.57 46.96 23.72
N ARG A 525 -14.44 46.22 22.60
CA ARG A 525 -14.28 46.83 21.28
C ARG A 525 -15.51 47.63 20.88
N ALA A 526 -16.70 47.22 21.32
CA ALA A 526 -17.94 47.95 21.07
C ALA A 526 -17.97 49.29 21.81
N TYR A 527 -17.55 49.33 23.08
CA TYR A 527 -17.36 50.58 23.82
C TYR A 527 -16.32 51.49 23.15
N ASP A 528 -15.20 50.92 22.68
CA ASP A 528 -14.16 51.67 21.96
C ASP A 528 -14.70 52.24 20.62
N ILE A 529 -15.52 51.49 19.89
CA ILE A 529 -16.11 51.92 18.61
C ILE A 529 -17.12 53.06 18.81
N LEU A 530 -17.87 53.04 19.90
CA LEU A 530 -18.76 54.14 20.29
C LEU A 530 -18.00 55.28 21.00
N GLU A 531 -16.70 55.07 21.29
CA GLU A 531 -15.82 55.97 22.03
C GLU A 531 -16.45 56.42 23.36
N ILE A 532 -17.06 55.48 24.08
CA ILE A 532 -17.82 55.74 25.31
C ILE A 532 -17.26 54.90 26.49
N PRO A 533 -17.12 55.48 27.70
CA PRO A 533 -16.71 54.74 28.89
C PRO A 533 -17.66 53.60 29.25
N LYS A 534 -17.16 52.55 29.91
CA LYS A 534 -17.93 51.33 30.24
C LYS A 534 -18.94 51.51 31.39
N ASP A 535 -18.77 52.54 32.18
CA ASP A 535 -19.51 52.85 33.41
C ASP A 535 -20.75 53.72 33.19
N VAL A 536 -20.97 54.19 31.96
CA VAL A 536 -22.16 54.97 31.58
C VAL A 536 -23.44 54.16 31.66
N ASP A 537 -24.59 54.80 31.86
CA ASP A 537 -25.90 54.14 31.80
C ASP A 537 -26.41 53.96 30.35
N ASP A 538 -27.53 53.24 30.21
CA ASP A 538 -28.11 52.93 28.90
C ASP A 538 -28.66 54.17 28.18
N TYR A 539 -29.13 55.17 28.92
CA TYR A 539 -29.60 56.45 28.36
C TYR A 539 -28.45 57.19 27.67
N MET A 540 -27.28 57.27 28.32
CA MET A 540 -26.09 57.88 27.73
C MET A 540 -25.59 57.09 26.52
N LEU A 541 -25.63 55.76 26.56
CA LEU A 541 -25.29 54.90 25.41
C LEU A 541 -26.16 55.20 24.18
N ILE A 542 -27.48 55.28 24.37
CA ILE A 542 -28.43 55.63 23.30
C ILE A 542 -28.14 57.03 22.75
N THR A 543 -27.89 58.00 23.64
CA THR A 543 -27.61 59.39 23.26
C THR A 543 -26.34 59.49 22.42
N VAL A 544 -25.24 58.88 22.87
CA VAL A 544 -23.97 58.89 22.14
C VAL A 544 -24.09 58.12 20.82
N PHE A 545 -24.80 57.00 20.81
CA PHE A 545 -25.04 56.24 19.58
C PHE A 545 -25.76 57.08 18.51
N ASN A 546 -26.85 57.77 18.87
CA ASN A 546 -27.58 58.64 17.94
C ASN A 546 -26.71 59.78 17.41
N MET A 547 -25.95 60.43 18.30
CA MET A 547 -24.99 61.48 17.92
C MET A 547 -23.96 60.95 16.91
N ARG A 548 -23.42 59.74 17.15
CA ARG A 548 -22.42 59.13 16.26
C ARG A 548 -22.99 58.70 14.91
N LEU A 549 -24.25 58.26 14.87
CA LEU A 549 -24.93 57.97 13.61
C LEU A 549 -25.07 59.22 12.74
N GLU A 550 -25.42 60.37 13.35
CA GLU A 550 -25.51 61.66 12.63
C GLU A 550 -24.15 62.10 12.06
N GLU A 551 -23.06 61.92 12.83
CA GLU A 551 -21.71 62.29 12.41
C GLU A 551 -21.10 61.35 11.36
N GLN A 552 -21.41 60.05 11.40
CA GLN A 552 -20.75 59.03 10.59
C GLN A 552 -21.72 58.01 9.97
N LEU A 553 -22.65 58.49 9.14
CA LEU A 553 -23.68 57.68 8.46
C LEU A 553 -23.10 56.44 7.73
N MET A 554 -21.88 56.53 7.19
CA MET A 554 -21.22 55.41 6.48
C MET A 554 -20.80 54.23 7.38
N LYS A 555 -20.89 54.37 8.72
CA LYS A 555 -20.53 53.32 9.69
C LYS A 555 -21.73 52.81 10.48
N MET A 556 -22.96 53.13 10.05
CA MET A 556 -24.19 52.78 10.75
C MET A 556 -24.27 51.31 11.16
N ASP A 557 -24.03 50.38 10.24
CA ASP A 557 -24.11 48.93 10.53
C ASP A 557 -23.13 48.51 11.63
N LYS A 558 -21.93 49.09 11.62
CA LYS A 558 -20.89 48.79 12.62
C LYS A 558 -21.22 49.38 13.99
N MET A 559 -21.85 50.55 14.03
CA MET A 559 -22.31 51.19 15.26
C MET A 559 -23.52 50.43 15.84
N GLN A 560 -24.46 50.02 15.00
CA GLN A 560 -25.61 49.19 15.43
C GLN A 560 -25.13 47.87 16.01
N GLN A 561 -24.18 47.23 15.35
CA GLN A 561 -23.56 46.01 15.85
C GLN A 561 -22.84 46.24 17.19
N ALA A 562 -22.14 47.37 17.37
CA ALA A 562 -21.49 47.70 18.63
C ALA A 562 -22.53 47.87 19.76
N LEU A 563 -23.59 48.64 19.51
CA LEU A 563 -24.65 48.83 20.51
C LEU A 563 -25.38 47.52 20.84
N LEU A 564 -25.60 46.65 19.85
CA LEU A 564 -26.17 45.32 20.07
C LEU A 564 -25.29 44.46 20.97
N VAL A 565 -23.97 44.45 20.74
CA VAL A 565 -23.04 43.70 21.59
C VAL A 565 -22.99 44.25 23.01
N ILE A 566 -23.09 45.56 23.20
CA ILE A 566 -23.20 46.16 24.54
C ILE A 566 -24.53 45.77 25.20
N ALA A 567 -25.64 45.81 24.45
CA ALA A 567 -26.95 45.40 24.94
C ALA A 567 -26.93 43.95 25.44
N GLU A 568 -26.34 43.03 24.67
CA GLU A 568 -26.20 41.63 25.07
C GLU A 568 -25.23 41.47 26.26
N GLY A 569 -24.04 42.10 26.22
CA GLY A 569 -23.05 41.99 27.28
C GLY A 569 -23.53 42.54 28.64
N ARG A 570 -24.44 43.52 28.64
CA ARG A 570 -25.08 44.06 29.86
C ARG A 570 -26.39 43.36 30.20
N ASN A 571 -26.89 42.50 29.33
CA ASN A 571 -28.27 42.00 29.35
C ASN A 571 -29.31 43.13 29.50
N SER A 572 -29.10 44.24 28.76
CA SER A 572 -29.98 45.41 28.80
C SER A 572 -31.17 45.26 27.84
N GLU A 573 -32.36 45.11 28.41
CA GLU A 573 -33.60 45.04 27.66
C GLU A 573 -33.94 46.37 26.96
N ARG A 574 -33.58 47.50 27.60
CA ARG A 574 -33.81 48.84 27.05
C ARG A 574 -33.05 49.04 25.74
N LEU A 575 -31.78 48.66 25.72
CA LEU A 575 -30.94 48.77 24.53
C LEU A 575 -31.42 47.83 23.40
N ARG A 576 -31.88 46.61 23.73
CA ARG A 576 -32.47 45.69 22.75
C ARG A 576 -33.75 46.24 22.13
N GLN A 577 -34.66 46.77 22.95
CA GLN A 577 -35.90 47.40 22.47
C GLN A 577 -35.63 48.65 21.64
N PHE A 578 -34.67 49.48 22.04
CA PHE A 578 -34.23 50.63 21.27
C PHE A 578 -33.72 50.24 19.88
N LEU A 579 -32.88 49.20 19.78
CA LEU A 579 -32.38 48.69 18.49
C LEU A 579 -33.50 48.12 17.61
N ALA A 580 -34.54 47.54 18.20
CA ALA A 580 -35.66 46.97 17.47
C ALA A 580 -36.68 48.02 16.98
N SER A 581 -36.96 49.04 17.80
CA SER A 581 -38.01 50.04 17.54
C SER A 581 -37.48 51.35 16.93
N GLY A 582 -36.19 51.64 17.10
CA GLY A 582 -35.58 52.94 16.80
C GLY A 582 -35.99 54.06 17.77
N GLN A 583 -36.76 53.75 18.82
CA GLN A 583 -37.21 54.69 19.83
C GLN A 583 -36.78 54.22 21.22
N ASP A 584 -36.27 55.14 22.04
CA ASP A 584 -35.91 54.83 23.42
C ASP A 584 -37.19 54.51 24.21
N PRO A 585 -37.37 53.27 24.71
CA PRO A 585 -38.57 52.91 25.46
C PRO A 585 -38.61 53.54 26.86
N GLY A 586 -37.56 54.27 27.26
CA GLY A 586 -37.42 54.85 28.60
C GLY A 586 -36.94 53.83 29.62
N ASP A 587 -37.03 54.19 30.91
CA ASP A 587 -36.65 53.29 31.99
C ASP A 587 -37.63 52.11 32.07
N ILE A 588 -37.18 50.94 31.64
CA ILE A 588 -37.93 49.70 31.79
C ILE A 588 -37.86 49.30 33.27
N ALA A 589 -38.95 49.50 34.01
CA ALA A 589 -39.04 49.06 35.39
C ALA A 589 -38.84 47.53 35.46
N ALA A 590 -37.76 47.09 36.12
CA ALA A 590 -37.56 45.68 36.40
C ALA A 590 -38.74 45.18 37.25
N TYR A 591 -39.64 44.40 36.66
CA TYR A 591 -40.65 43.72 37.44
C TYR A 591 -39.93 42.84 38.48
N PRO A 592 -40.27 42.94 39.78
CA PRO A 592 -39.66 42.08 40.78
C PRO A 592 -39.96 40.63 40.42
N VAL A 593 -38.92 39.84 40.26
CA VAL A 593 -38.99 38.37 40.08
C VAL A 593 -39.58 37.79 41.37
N GLY A 594 -40.90 37.71 41.42
CA GLY A 594 -41.65 37.03 42.46
C GLY A 594 -41.62 35.53 42.21
N LEU A 595 -41.14 34.80 43.23
CA LEU A 595 -41.32 33.37 43.47
C LEU A 595 -42.51 32.74 42.72
N ILE A 596 -42.22 31.90 41.73
CA ILE A 596 -43.10 30.81 41.33
C ILE A 596 -42.23 29.55 41.31
N ASN A 597 -42.61 28.58 42.15
CA ASN A 597 -41.98 27.28 42.36
C ASN A 597 -41.93 26.42 41.10
#